data_AF-A0A7M3NKE0-F1
#
_entry.id   AF-A0A7M3NKE0-F1
#
_cell.length_a   1.000
_cell.length_b   1.000
_cell.length_c   1.000
_cell.angle_alpha   90.00
_cell.angle_beta   90.00
_cell.angle_gamma   90.00
#
_symmetry.space_group_name_H-M   'P 1'
#
loop_
_entity.id
_entity.type
_entity.pdbx_description
1 polymer ?
#
loop_
_entity_poly.entity_id
_entity_poly.type
_entity_poly.pdbx_seq_one_letter_code
_entity_poly.pdbx_strand_id
1 'polypeptide(L)'
;MSVVEQYARAHIVTDADILLQDQDAVPVVLRYDPDSDPRSVRIGLPGRDAHEWTFSRSLLEQGLRAPTGSGEVRVWPCGRVQAVVEFHSAQGVSVVQFETRALMRFLRRTYLAAAAPVGREAPVGREAQLGREAQLGR
;
A
#
# COMPACT_ATOMS: atom_id res chain seq x y z
N MET A 1 5.85 -7.70 10.17
CA MET A 1 5.95 -6.23 9.95
C MET A 1 4.53 -5.65 9.95
N SER A 2 4.32 -4.32 10.03
CA SER A 2 2.95 -3.77 10.13
C SER A 2 2.26 -3.63 8.77
N VAL A 3 1.02 -4.12 8.67
CA VAL A 3 0.16 -3.90 7.50
C VAL A 3 -0.15 -2.41 7.35
N VAL A 4 -0.07 -1.91 6.11
CA VAL A 4 -0.39 -0.52 5.77
C VAL A 4 -1.72 -0.50 5.03
N GLU A 5 -2.71 0.14 5.63
CA GLU A 5 -3.98 0.46 4.99
C GLU A 5 -4.16 1.97 4.89
N GLN A 6 -4.61 2.46 3.74
CA GLN A 6 -4.89 3.87 3.50
C GLN A 6 -6.15 4.04 2.67
N TYR A 7 -7.10 4.82 3.19
CA TYR A 7 -8.21 5.34 2.40
C TYR A 7 -7.75 6.52 1.54
N ALA A 8 -8.15 6.51 0.28
CA ALA A 8 -7.97 7.61 -0.66
C ALA A 8 -9.31 7.91 -1.36
N ARG A 9 -9.39 9.10 -1.95
CA ARG A 9 -10.47 9.45 -2.88
C ARG A 9 -9.93 9.32 -4.29
N ALA A 10 -10.74 8.76 -5.19
CA ALA A 10 -10.38 8.58 -6.58
C ALA A 10 -11.58 8.81 -7.49
N HIS A 11 -11.34 9.25 -8.71
CA HIS A 11 -12.35 9.28 -9.76
C HIS A 11 -12.19 8.02 -10.61
N ILE A 12 -13.28 7.27 -10.77
CA ILE A 12 -13.31 6.12 -11.67
C ILE A 12 -13.84 6.61 -13.02
N VAL A 13 -13.03 6.40 -14.05
CA VAL A 13 -13.30 6.78 -15.44
C VAL A 13 -13.39 5.47 -16.23
N THR A 14 -14.52 4.78 -16.08
CA THR A 14 -14.83 3.59 -16.87
C THR A 14 -15.65 3.99 -18.11
N ASP A 15 -15.53 3.23 -19.21
CA ASP A 15 -16.24 3.54 -20.47
C ASP A 15 -17.77 3.62 -20.29
N ALA A 16 -18.32 2.84 -19.35
CA ALA A 16 -19.74 2.86 -18.99
C ALA A 16 -20.18 4.12 -18.19
N ASP A 17 -19.25 4.85 -17.58
CA ASP A 17 -19.53 6.00 -16.71
C ASP A 17 -19.45 7.35 -17.44
N ILE A 18 -19.05 7.36 -18.72
CA ILE A 18 -18.93 8.57 -19.55
C ILE A 18 -20.30 9.29 -19.72
N LEU A 19 -21.41 8.60 -19.44
CA LEU A 19 -22.77 9.14 -19.53
C LEU A 19 -23.31 9.77 -18.23
N LEU A 20 -22.60 9.65 -17.10
CA LEU A 20 -23.04 10.19 -15.82
C LEU A 20 -22.26 11.46 -15.47
N GLN A 21 -22.95 12.59 -15.52
CA GLN A 21 -22.38 13.95 -15.36
C GLN A 21 -21.92 14.29 -13.94
N ASP A 22 -22.01 13.36 -12.98
CA ASP A 22 -21.53 13.53 -11.59
C ASP A 22 -20.45 12.49 -11.28
N GLN A 23 -19.21 12.80 -11.65
CA GLN A 23 -18.06 11.94 -11.39
C GLN A 23 -17.51 12.21 -9.98
N ASP A 24 -18.33 11.95 -8.96
CA ASP A 24 -17.96 12.18 -7.56
C ASP A 24 -16.78 11.28 -7.15
N ALA A 25 -15.87 11.82 -6.34
CA ALA A 25 -14.70 11.06 -5.90
C ALA A 25 -15.12 9.94 -4.93
N VAL A 26 -14.91 8.68 -5.33
CA VAL A 26 -15.28 7.50 -4.56
C VAL A 26 -14.17 7.11 -3.57
N PRO A 27 -14.51 6.56 -2.40
CA PRO A 27 -13.52 6.04 -1.48
C PRO A 27 -12.91 4.74 -2.03
N VAL A 28 -11.58 4.66 -2.02
CA VAL A 28 -10.80 3.48 -2.41
C VAL A 28 -9.82 3.12 -1.31
N VAL A 29 -9.47 1.83 -1.22
CA VAL A 29 -8.56 1.32 -0.18
C VAL A 29 -7.24 0.88 -0.81
N LEU A 30 -6.14 1.48 -0.38
CA LEU A 30 -4.79 1.08 -0.72
C LEU A 30 -4.24 0.20 0.42
N ARG A 31 -3.72 -0.98 0.08
CA ARG A 31 -3.22 -1.95 1.07
C ARG A 31 -1.83 -2.43 0.71
N TYR A 32 -1.00 -2.64 1.72
CA TYR A 32 0.33 -3.24 1.60
C TYR A 32 0.58 -4.16 2.79
N ASP A 33 0.97 -5.40 2.50
CA ASP A 33 1.27 -6.41 3.51
C ASP A 33 2.73 -6.89 3.30
N PRO A 34 3.67 -6.42 4.12
CA PRO A 34 5.08 -6.78 3.99
C PRO A 34 5.37 -8.25 4.31
N ASP A 35 4.54 -8.93 5.11
CA ASP A 35 4.76 -10.32 5.50
C ASP A 35 4.21 -11.29 4.45
N SER A 36 3.14 -10.90 3.74
CA SER A 36 2.56 -11.68 2.65
C SER A 36 3.28 -11.49 1.31
N ASP A 37 3.46 -10.25 0.87
CA ASP A 37 4.24 -9.93 -0.33
C ASP A 37 4.86 -8.53 -0.24
N PRO A 38 6.14 -8.42 0.13
CA PRO A 38 6.79 -7.13 0.34
C PRO A 38 7.02 -6.32 -0.94
N ARG A 39 6.81 -6.92 -2.12
CA ARG A 39 7.01 -6.27 -3.42
C ARG A 39 5.70 -5.79 -4.05
N SER A 40 4.55 -6.14 -3.49
CA SER A 40 3.25 -5.85 -4.10
C SER A 40 2.40 -4.92 -3.26
N VAL A 41 1.60 -4.10 -3.93
CA VAL A 41 0.56 -3.26 -3.34
C VAL A 41 -0.80 -3.65 -3.92
N ARG A 42 -1.86 -3.35 -3.17
CA ARG A 42 -3.23 -3.68 -3.53
C ARG A 42 -4.11 -2.45 -3.56
N ILE A 43 -5.02 -2.39 -4.53
CA ILE A 43 -6.04 -1.34 -4.67
C ILE A 43 -7.41 -2.02 -4.73
N GLY A 44 -8.25 -1.75 -3.73
CA GLY A 44 -9.65 -2.14 -3.72
C GLY A 44 -10.52 -1.02 -4.29
N LEU A 45 -11.16 -1.28 -5.43
CA LEU A 45 -12.12 -0.37 -6.05
C LEU A 45 -13.56 -0.71 -5.58
N PRO A 46 -14.39 0.29 -5.26
CA PRO A 46 -15.81 0.07 -4.96
C PRO A 46 -16.59 -0.23 -6.25
N GLY A 47 -17.62 -1.08 -6.18
CA GLY A 47 -18.48 -1.40 -7.32
C GLY A 47 -19.03 -2.82 -7.30
N ARG A 48 -19.90 -3.15 -8.26
CA ARG A 48 -20.49 -4.51 -8.40
C ARG A 48 -19.43 -5.57 -8.68
N ASP A 49 -18.36 -5.20 -9.37
CA ASP A 49 -17.18 -6.02 -9.59
C ASP A 49 -16.04 -5.51 -8.69
N ALA A 50 -16.28 -5.41 -7.38
CA ALA A 50 -15.28 -4.98 -6.41
C ALA A 50 -14.00 -5.82 -6.55
N HIS A 51 -13.06 -5.31 -7.34
CA HIS A 51 -11.85 -6.02 -7.73
C HIS A 51 -10.70 -5.47 -6.91
N GLU A 52 -10.00 -6.37 -6.23
CA GLU A 52 -8.73 -6.04 -5.62
C GLU A 52 -7.61 -6.25 -6.64
N TRP A 53 -7.00 -5.16 -7.07
CA TRP A 53 -5.90 -5.18 -8.01
C TRP A 53 -4.57 -5.28 -7.27
N THR A 54 -3.78 -6.31 -7.57
CA THR A 54 -2.44 -6.49 -7.00
C THR A 54 -1.38 -6.22 -8.07
N PHE A 55 -0.43 -5.35 -7.79
CA PHE A 55 0.68 -5.05 -8.68
C PHE A 55 1.92 -4.56 -7.93
N SER A 56 3.05 -4.48 -8.63
CA SER A 56 4.32 -4.14 -7.99
C SER A 56 4.33 -2.75 -7.34
N ARG A 57 4.84 -2.66 -6.12
CA ARG A 57 5.14 -1.39 -5.45
C ARG A 57 6.05 -0.50 -6.28
N SER A 58 7.05 -1.07 -6.96
CA SER A 58 7.97 -0.30 -7.80
C SER A 58 7.31 0.20 -9.08
N LEU A 59 6.31 -0.52 -9.61
CA LEU A 59 5.51 -0.03 -10.74
C LEU A 59 4.77 1.26 -10.34
N LEU A 60 4.15 1.28 -9.16
CA LEU A 60 3.50 2.48 -8.65
C LEU A 60 4.49 3.64 -8.50
N GLU A 61 5.65 3.40 -7.89
CA GLU A 61 6.67 4.44 -7.70
C GLU A 61 7.21 5.01 -9.02
N GLN A 62 7.53 4.15 -9.98
CA GLN A 62 8.04 4.55 -11.29
C GLN A 62 6.96 5.30 -12.08
N GLY A 63 5.73 4.79 -12.04
CA GLY A 63 4.55 5.37 -12.66
C GLY A 63 4.19 6.78 -12.18
N LEU A 64 4.54 7.13 -10.94
CA LEU A 64 4.36 8.50 -10.44
C LEU A 64 5.40 9.49 -11.00
N ARG A 65 6.50 9.00 -11.59
CA ARG A 65 7.56 9.83 -12.18
C ARG A 65 7.43 9.94 -13.69
N ALA A 66 7.07 8.85 -14.36
CA ALA A 66 6.90 8.79 -15.80
C ALA A 66 5.92 7.67 -16.18
N PRO A 67 5.26 7.75 -17.35
CA PRO A 67 4.40 6.66 -17.82
C PRO A 67 5.13 5.31 -17.82
N THR A 68 4.60 4.35 -17.06
CA THR A 68 5.20 3.03 -16.85
C THR A 68 4.09 1.97 -16.80
N GLY A 69 4.34 0.75 -17.28
CA GLY A 69 3.36 -0.34 -17.26
C GLY A 69 4.01 -1.71 -17.04
N SER A 70 3.23 -2.64 -16.51
CA SER A 70 3.60 -4.05 -16.36
C SER A 70 2.35 -4.92 -16.38
N GLY A 71 2.29 -5.87 -17.32
CA GLY A 71 1.13 -6.74 -17.50
C GLY A 71 -0.13 -5.91 -17.74
N GLU A 72 -1.13 -6.14 -16.89
CA GLU A 72 -2.45 -5.52 -16.98
C GLU A 72 -2.54 -4.12 -16.34
N VAL A 73 -1.44 -3.60 -15.76
CA VAL A 73 -1.45 -2.34 -15.02
C VAL A 73 -0.55 -1.31 -15.67
N ARG A 74 -1.09 -0.12 -15.92
CA ARG A 74 -0.34 1.07 -16.38
C ARG A 74 -0.53 2.21 -15.40
N VAL A 75 0.53 2.97 -15.16
CA VAL A 75 0.55 4.11 -14.23
C VAL A 75 1.28 5.28 -14.86
N TRP A 76 0.69 6.47 -14.80
CA TRP A 76 1.33 7.69 -15.30
C TRP A 76 0.93 8.94 -14.50
N PRO A 77 1.81 9.96 -14.44
CA PRO A 77 1.43 11.25 -13.89
C PRO A 77 0.45 11.95 -14.85
N CYS A 78 -0.53 12.67 -14.30
CA CYS A 78 -1.51 13.45 -15.06
C CYS A 78 -1.58 14.87 -14.47
N GLY A 79 -0.87 15.81 -15.09
CA GLY A 79 -0.71 17.15 -14.55
C GLY A 79 0.15 17.19 -13.28
N ARG A 80 -0.06 18.22 -12.44
CA ARG A 80 0.80 18.46 -11.25
C ARG A 80 0.37 17.70 -10.00
N VAL A 81 -0.90 17.32 -9.91
CA VAL A 81 -1.51 16.85 -8.66
C VAL A 81 -2.26 15.53 -8.79
N GLN A 82 -2.40 15.01 -10.01
CA GLN A 82 -3.09 13.74 -10.26
C GLN A 82 -2.12 12.72 -10.84
N ALA A 83 -2.43 11.45 -10.61
CA ALA A 83 -1.85 10.31 -11.31
C ALA A 83 -2.97 9.36 -11.70
N VAL A 84 -2.79 8.66 -12.80
CA VAL A 84 -3.76 7.69 -13.30
C VAL A 84 -3.17 6.30 -13.16
N VAL A 85 -4.02 5.38 -12.70
CA VAL A 85 -3.78 3.94 -12.70
C VAL A 85 -4.84 3.31 -13.58
N GLU A 86 -4.40 2.64 -14.64
CA GLU A 86 -5.25 1.93 -15.57
C GLU A 86 -5.08 0.42 -15.39
N PHE A 87 -6.20 -0.28 -15.33
CA PHE A 87 -6.29 -1.71 -15.14
C PHE A 87 -7.00 -2.37 -16.31
N HIS A 88 -6.40 -3.43 -16.84
CA HIS A 88 -6.94 -4.22 -17.95
C HIS A 88 -7.44 -5.57 -17.43
N SER A 89 -8.66 -5.93 -17.82
CA SER A 89 -9.26 -7.23 -17.50
C SER A 89 -9.95 -7.79 -18.74
N ALA A 90 -10.33 -9.08 -18.67
CA ALA A 90 -11.18 -9.68 -19.69
C ALA A 90 -12.55 -8.98 -19.85
N GLN A 91 -13.00 -8.24 -18.82
CA GLN A 91 -14.29 -7.54 -18.80
C GLN A 91 -14.18 -6.10 -19.33
N GLY A 92 -12.97 -5.58 -19.52
CA GLY A 92 -12.73 -4.22 -20.00
C GLY A 92 -11.61 -3.50 -19.25
N VAL A 93 -11.58 -2.17 -19.43
CA VAL A 93 -10.56 -1.28 -18.86
C VAL A 93 -11.17 -0.44 -17.76
N SER A 94 -10.48 -0.36 -16.62
CA SER A 94 -10.80 0.57 -15.52
C SER A 94 -9.71 1.60 -15.38
N VAL A 95 -10.05 2.87 -15.61
CA VAL A 95 -9.12 3.99 -15.43
C VAL A 95 -9.46 4.69 -14.13
N VAL A 96 -8.49 4.82 -13.24
CA VAL A 96 -8.69 5.37 -11.90
C VAL A 96 -7.73 6.53 -11.68
N GLN A 97 -8.27 7.71 -11.41
CA GLN A 97 -7.49 8.92 -11.15
C GLN A 97 -7.39 9.16 -9.64
N PHE A 98 -6.16 9.38 -9.16
CA PHE A 98 -5.84 9.63 -7.76
C PHE A 98 -5.09 10.94 -7.59
N GLU A 99 -5.27 11.59 -6.43
CA GLU A 99 -4.32 12.59 -5.98
C GLU A 99 -2.91 11.98 -5.83
N THR A 100 -1.92 12.55 -6.51
CA THR A 100 -0.52 12.11 -6.44
C THR A 100 -0.01 12.08 -4.99
N ARG A 101 -0.42 13.06 -4.17
CA ARG A 101 -0.03 13.14 -2.75
C ARG A 101 -0.54 11.94 -1.94
N ALA A 102 -1.71 11.41 -2.26
CA ALA A 102 -2.25 10.23 -1.58
C ALA A 102 -1.42 8.99 -1.90
N LEU A 103 -1.06 8.77 -3.17
CA LEU A 103 -0.22 7.64 -3.59
C LEU A 103 1.22 7.75 -3.04
N MET A 104 1.80 8.95 -3.05
CA MET A 104 3.13 9.21 -2.45
C MET A 104 3.14 8.94 -0.94
N ARG A 105 2.11 9.37 -0.22
CA ARG A 105 1.97 9.08 1.22
C ARG A 105 1.87 7.58 1.48
N PHE A 106 1.10 6.87 0.66
CA PHE A 106 0.97 5.43 0.76
C PHE A 106 2.32 4.73 0.53
N LEU A 107 3.03 5.05 -0.56
CA LEU A 107 4.37 4.53 -0.85
C LEU A 107 5.36 4.79 0.30
N ARG A 108 5.38 6.01 0.86
CA ARG A 108 6.23 6.31 2.01
C ARG A 108 5.94 5.37 3.20
N ARG A 109 4.66 5.10 3.50
CA ARG A 109 4.26 4.20 4.58
C ARG A 109 4.66 2.75 4.30
N THR A 110 4.56 2.28 3.05
CA THR A 110 4.99 0.92 2.71
C THR A 110 6.49 0.72 2.88
N TYR A 111 7.32 1.71 2.51
CA TYR A 111 8.76 1.65 2.72
C TYR A 111 9.14 1.67 4.20
N LEU A 112 8.45 2.48 5.02
CA LEU A 112 8.64 2.48 6.47
C LEU A 112 8.26 1.14 7.10
N ALA A 113 7.14 0.55 6.68
CA ALA A 113 6.68 -0.75 7.18
C ALA A 113 7.64 -1.89 6.78
N ALA A 114 8.18 -1.85 5.56
CA ALA A 114 9.16 -2.83 5.07
C ALA A 114 10.53 -2.72 5.74
N ALA A 115 10.90 -1.54 6.22
CA ALA A 115 12.18 -1.28 6.88
C ALA A 115 12.13 -1.49 8.40
N ALA A 116 10.94 -1.68 9.00
CA ALA A 116 10.80 -1.89 10.43
C ALA A 116 11.45 -3.23 10.83
N PRO A 117 12.42 -3.26 11.76
CA PRO A 117 12.96 -4.52 12.25
C PRO A 117 11.83 -5.34 12.87
N VAL A 118 11.70 -6.61 12.47
CA VAL A 118 10.92 -7.60 13.23
C VAL A 118 11.43 -7.52 14.67
N GLY A 119 10.49 -7.32 15.61
CA GLY A 119 10.80 -7.05 17.00
C GLY A 119 11.94 -7.91 17.51
N ARG A 120 13.03 -7.26 17.91
CA ARG A 120 13.94 -7.82 18.90
C ARG A 120 13.11 -7.94 20.18
N GLU A 121 12.52 -9.10 20.40
CA GLU A 121 12.24 -9.53 21.77
C GLU A 121 13.57 -9.39 22.51
N ALA A 122 13.65 -8.40 23.40
CA ALA A 122 14.79 -8.29 24.30
C ALA A 122 14.90 -9.64 25.03
N PRO A 123 16.08 -10.26 25.11
CA PRO A 123 16.22 -11.44 25.94
C PRO A 123 15.79 -11.04 27.35
N VAL A 124 14.73 -11.68 27.87
CA VAL A 124 14.38 -11.65 29.28
C VAL A 124 15.67 -11.89 30.05
N GLY A 125 16.13 -10.84 30.74
CA GLY A 125 17.35 -10.86 31.50
C GLY A 125 17.22 -11.84 32.65
N ARG A 126 17.81 -13.02 32.48
CA ARG A 126 18.63 -13.76 33.45
C ARG A 126 18.36 -13.43 34.93
N GLU A 127 17.46 -14.18 35.56
CA GLU A 127 17.54 -14.41 37.01
C GLU A 127 18.56 -15.53 37.27
N ALA A 128 19.84 -15.16 37.31
CA ALA A 128 20.89 -16.03 37.80
C ALA A 128 21.56 -15.39 39.02
N GLN A 129 21.45 -16.14 40.12
CA GLN A 129 22.35 -16.17 41.28
C GLN A 129 22.15 -15.12 42.39
N LEU A 130 21.52 -15.57 43.48
CA LEU A 130 21.88 -15.16 44.83
C LEU A 130 22.19 -16.41 45.66
N GLY A 131 23.31 -17.04 45.30
CA GLY A 131 24.08 -17.88 46.22
C GLY A 131 25.21 -17.04 46.78
N ARG A 132 25.07 -16.56 48.02
CA ARG A 132 26.19 -16.18 48.88
C ARG A 132 25.89 -16.65 50.30
N GLU A 133 26.35 -17.86 50.59
CA GLU A 133 26.79 -18.22 51.93
C GLU A 133 28.10 -17.48 52.23
N ALA A 134 28.19 -16.88 53.42
CA ALA A 134 29.40 -16.86 54.27
C ALA A 134 29.11 -16.16 55.62
N GLN A 135 29.04 -16.99 56.67
CA GLN A 135 29.63 -16.84 58.00
C GLN A 135 29.90 -15.44 58.59
N LEU A 136 29.26 -15.17 59.74
CA LEU A 136 29.79 -14.50 60.95
C LEU A 136 28.79 -14.87 62.07
N GLY A 137 29.12 -15.52 63.18
CA GLY A 137 30.34 -15.41 63.98
C GLY A 137 30.09 -14.49 65.18
N ARG A 138 29.24 -14.89 66.14
CA ARG A 138 29.37 -14.71 67.60
C ARG A 138 28.14 -15.23 68.34
#